data_AF-C3YGK4-F1
#
_entry.id   AF-C3YGK4-F1
#
_cell.length_a   1.000
_cell.length_b   1.000
_cell.length_c   1.000
_cell.angle_alpha   90.00
_cell.angle_beta   90.00
_cell.angle_gamma   90.00
#
_symmetry.space_group_name_H-M   'P 1'
#
loop_
_entity.id
_entity.type
_entity.pdbx_description
1 polymer ?
#
loop_
_entity_poly.entity_id
_entity_poly.type
_entity_poly.pdbx_seq_one_letter_code
_entity_poly.pdbx_strand_id
1 'polypeptide(L)'
;CHTLTADCHMPMQFQCPLHPQGCPGDKYGLLCDKNCICKNGARCHGFNGACKCQHGWQGGGQVFNATVVLNVNCPPNRKGELCDEVCDCLHSASCDRWAGCVCPPGWTGTRCQTQCPEGTYGKGCAKTCGCQNGASCSPSDGRCNCTAGWYGSNCDGACPKSRYGWRCRQVCSCKNNATCHHVDGSCACVPPWGGRNCD
;
A
#
# COMPACT_ATOMS: atom_id res chain seq x y z
N CYS A 1 -53.70 1.38 -13.59
CA CYS A 1 -54.28 0.10 -14.03
C CYS A 1 -53.43 -0.47 -15.16
N HIS A 2 -52.58 -1.45 -14.87
CA HIS A 2 -52.44 -2.70 -15.61
C HIS A 2 -51.51 -3.59 -14.79
N THR A 3 -52.10 -4.62 -14.22
CA THR A 3 -51.45 -5.78 -13.61
C THR A 3 -50.79 -6.61 -14.71
N LEU A 4 -49.51 -6.94 -14.56
CA LEU A 4 -48.95 -8.16 -15.13
C LEU A 4 -48.15 -8.88 -14.04
N THR A 5 -48.58 -10.12 -13.86
CA THR A 5 -48.17 -11.16 -12.93
C THR A 5 -46.70 -11.54 -13.11
N ALA A 6 -46.08 -11.93 -11.99
CA ALA A 6 -44.77 -12.57 -11.98
C ALA A 6 -44.85 -13.94 -12.68
N ASP A 7 -43.95 -14.18 -13.63
CA ASP A 7 -43.55 -15.54 -14.01
C ASP A 7 -42.03 -15.62 -13.96
N CYS A 8 -41.54 -16.37 -12.97
CA CYS A 8 -40.14 -16.76 -12.84
C CYS A 8 -39.90 -18.02 -13.69
N HIS A 9 -39.08 -17.90 -14.73
CA HIS A 9 -38.34 -19.01 -15.35
C HIS A 9 -36.92 -18.53 -15.72
N MET A 10 -35.91 -19.05 -15.02
CA MET A 10 -34.46 -18.94 -15.29
C MET A 10 -34.07 -19.94 -16.41
N PRO A 11 -32.87 -19.94 -17.05
CA PRO A 11 -31.59 -19.38 -16.57
C PRO A 11 -30.65 -18.82 -17.65
N MET A 12 -30.22 -17.54 -17.59
CA MET A 12 -28.98 -17.13 -18.28
C MET A 12 -28.22 -16.11 -17.44
N GLN A 13 -26.96 -16.46 -17.16
CA GLN A 13 -25.97 -15.64 -16.47
C GLN A 13 -25.73 -14.34 -17.25
N PHE A 14 -26.47 -13.28 -16.95
CA PHE A 14 -26.00 -11.94 -17.25
C PHE A 14 -25.06 -11.52 -16.13
N GLN A 15 -23.75 -11.71 -16.36
CA GLN A 15 -22.76 -10.85 -15.73
C GLN A 15 -23.09 -9.42 -16.17
N CYS A 16 -23.92 -8.70 -15.41
CA CYS A 16 -24.03 -7.27 -15.56
C CYS A 16 -22.65 -6.69 -15.22
N PRO A 17 -21.92 -6.09 -16.16
CA PRO A 17 -20.75 -5.31 -15.81
C PRO A 17 -21.28 -4.17 -14.94
N LEU A 18 -21.04 -4.23 -13.64
CA LEU A 18 -21.29 -3.12 -12.72
C LEU A 18 -20.27 -2.02 -13.02
N HIS A 19 -20.39 -1.40 -14.19
CA HIS A 19 -20.00 -0.02 -14.35
C HIS A 19 -21.09 0.77 -13.63
N PRO A 20 -20.78 1.49 -12.53
CA PRO A 20 -21.73 2.40 -11.95
C PRO A 20 -21.89 3.57 -12.92
N GLN A 21 -22.69 3.40 -13.98
CA GLN A 21 -23.26 4.52 -14.69
C GLN A 21 -24.14 5.21 -13.66
N GLY A 22 -23.60 6.29 -13.07
CA GLY A 22 -24.38 7.16 -12.19
C GLY A 22 -25.64 7.64 -12.90
N CYS A 23 -26.55 8.25 -12.15
CA CYS A 23 -27.77 8.78 -12.74
C CYS A 23 -27.50 9.77 -13.89
N PRO A 24 -28.42 9.88 -14.87
CA PRO A 24 -28.42 10.97 -15.84
C PRO A 24 -28.22 12.33 -15.15
N GLY A 25 -27.62 13.31 -15.83
CA GLY A 25 -27.10 14.53 -15.19
C GLY A 25 -28.15 15.38 -14.44
N ASP A 26 -29.43 15.19 -14.71
CA ASP A 26 -30.59 15.84 -14.09
C ASP A 26 -31.34 14.93 -13.10
N LYS A 27 -30.82 13.73 -12.82
CA LYS A 27 -31.46 12.71 -11.98
C LYS A 27 -30.59 12.33 -10.79
N TYR A 28 -31.24 11.92 -9.71
CA TYR A 28 -30.56 11.39 -8.52
C TYR A 28 -31.41 10.34 -7.79
N GLY A 29 -30.78 9.65 -6.84
CA GLY A 29 -31.39 8.60 -6.03
C GLY A 29 -30.90 7.22 -6.41
N LEU A 30 -31.17 6.22 -5.57
CA LEU A 30 -30.74 4.84 -5.81
C LEU A 30 -31.30 4.26 -7.12
N LEU A 31 -32.45 4.77 -7.58
CA LEU A 31 -33.14 4.37 -8.81
C LEU A 31 -33.18 5.46 -9.89
N CYS A 32 -32.52 6.61 -9.67
CA CYS A 32 -32.53 7.75 -10.60
C CYS A 32 -33.94 8.27 -10.95
N ASP A 33 -34.87 8.14 -10.01
CA ASP A 33 -36.27 8.54 -10.15
C ASP A 33 -36.51 10.01 -9.79
N LYS A 34 -35.60 10.62 -9.02
CA LYS A 34 -35.72 12.00 -8.54
C LYS A 34 -35.02 12.98 -9.47
N ASN A 35 -35.60 14.16 -9.66
CA ASN A 35 -35.03 15.21 -10.51
C ASN A 35 -34.24 16.24 -9.70
N CYS A 36 -33.09 16.61 -10.21
CA CYS A 36 -32.24 17.65 -9.66
C CYS A 36 -32.76 19.05 -10.01
N ILE A 37 -32.67 19.99 -9.07
CA ILE A 37 -33.11 21.38 -9.24
C ILE A 37 -31.94 22.38 -9.27
N CYS A 38 -30.81 21.94 -9.80
CA CYS A 38 -29.57 22.73 -9.85
C CYS A 38 -29.68 23.89 -10.85
N LYS A 39 -29.28 25.10 -10.42
CA LYS A 39 -29.30 26.32 -11.26
C LYS A 39 -27.90 26.65 -11.79
N ASN A 40 -27.83 27.51 -12.79
CA ASN A 40 -26.58 28.09 -13.35
C ASN A 40 -25.54 27.03 -13.78
N GLY A 41 -26.00 25.92 -14.36
CA GLY A 41 -25.12 24.85 -14.81
C GLY A 41 -24.38 24.10 -13.70
N ALA A 42 -24.85 24.20 -12.45
CA ALA A 42 -24.33 23.42 -11.33
C ALA A 42 -24.54 21.93 -11.56
N ARG A 43 -23.52 21.12 -11.27
CA ARG A 43 -23.54 19.67 -11.48
C ARG A 43 -24.37 19.02 -10.38
N CYS A 44 -25.31 18.16 -10.77
CA CYS A 44 -26.08 17.38 -9.81
C CYS A 44 -25.33 16.13 -9.33
N HIS A 45 -25.45 15.84 -8.04
CA HIS A 45 -24.98 14.61 -7.45
C HIS A 45 -26.01 13.50 -7.60
N GLY A 46 -25.63 12.42 -8.30
CA GLY A 46 -26.52 11.29 -8.61
C GLY A 46 -27.05 10.50 -7.39
N PHE A 47 -26.54 10.67 -6.17
CA PHE A 47 -27.02 9.92 -4.99
C PHE A 47 -28.04 10.73 -4.17
N ASN A 48 -27.72 11.98 -3.85
CA ASN A 48 -28.51 12.80 -2.92
C ASN A 48 -29.13 14.06 -3.55
N GLY A 49 -28.85 14.34 -4.83
CA GLY A 49 -29.43 15.49 -5.53
C GLY A 49 -28.79 16.83 -5.21
N ALA A 50 -27.70 16.84 -4.44
CA ALA A 50 -26.96 18.06 -4.11
C ALA A 50 -26.34 18.68 -5.37
N CYS A 51 -26.25 20.01 -5.40
CA CYS A 51 -25.74 20.75 -6.55
C CYS A 51 -24.35 21.32 -6.25
N LYS A 52 -23.34 20.92 -7.03
CA LYS A 52 -21.99 21.49 -6.97
C LYS A 52 -21.88 22.65 -7.97
N CYS A 53 -21.62 23.84 -7.45
CA CYS A 53 -21.42 25.04 -8.26
C CYS A 53 -20.11 24.94 -9.08
N GLN A 54 -20.09 25.61 -10.23
CA GLN A 54 -18.85 25.82 -10.98
C GLN A 54 -17.98 26.88 -10.28
N HIS A 55 -16.67 26.89 -10.57
CA HIS A 55 -15.72 27.82 -9.95
C HIS A 55 -16.19 29.28 -10.14
N GLY A 56 -16.31 30.03 -9.04
CA GLY A 56 -16.75 31.45 -9.05
C GLY A 56 -18.19 31.71 -8.61
N TRP A 57 -18.97 30.67 -8.27
CA TRP A 57 -20.36 30.82 -7.80
C TRP A 57 -20.52 30.30 -6.36
N GLN A 58 -21.01 31.14 -5.45
CA GLN A 58 -21.47 30.76 -4.12
C GLN A 58 -23.00 30.84 -4.10
N GLY A 59 -23.68 29.72 -3.81
CA GLY A 59 -25.13 29.64 -3.88
C GLY A 59 -25.81 30.40 -2.73
N GLY A 60 -26.67 31.37 -3.06
CA GLY A 60 -27.60 32.04 -2.15
C GLY A 60 -28.88 31.22 -1.88
N GLY A 61 -28.75 29.91 -1.65
CA GLY A 61 -29.84 29.06 -1.18
C GLY A 61 -29.77 28.95 0.35
N GLN A 62 -30.92 28.90 1.02
CA GLN A 62 -31.01 28.82 2.47
C GLN A 62 -29.99 27.84 3.04
N VAL A 63 -29.02 28.37 3.78
CA VAL A 63 -28.16 27.59 4.65
C VAL A 63 -29.08 26.97 5.69
N PHE A 64 -29.53 25.73 5.43
CA PHE A 64 -30.07 24.91 6.50
C PHE A 64 -28.92 24.74 7.49
N ASN A 65 -29.16 25.34 8.65
CA ASN A 65 -28.21 25.59 9.70
C ASN A 65 -27.48 24.31 10.14
N ALA A 66 -26.22 24.49 10.48
CA ALA A 66 -25.25 23.51 10.97
C ALA A 66 -24.77 22.48 9.94
N THR A 67 -23.46 22.48 9.70
CA THR A 67 -22.59 21.29 9.69
C THR A 67 -23.30 19.95 9.52
N VAL A 68 -24.03 19.74 8.42
CA VAL A 68 -24.31 18.40 7.96
C VAL A 68 -23.10 18.04 7.11
N VAL A 69 -22.00 17.75 7.83
CA VAL A 69 -21.16 16.63 7.40
C VAL A 69 -22.14 15.48 7.37
N LEU A 70 -22.82 15.28 6.23
CA LEU A 70 -23.51 14.03 6.01
C LEU A 70 -22.42 13.01 6.35
N ASN A 71 -22.68 12.16 7.34
CA ASN A 71 -21.90 10.94 7.55
C ASN A 71 -22.16 10.09 6.29
N VAL A 72 -21.62 10.53 5.16
CA VAL A 72 -21.68 9.85 3.88
C VAL A 72 -20.71 8.71 4.04
N ASN A 73 -21.22 7.58 4.50
CA ASN A 73 -20.49 6.34 4.43
C ASN A 73 -20.37 6.00 2.95
N CYS A 74 -19.16 6.18 2.41
CA CYS A 74 -18.90 5.77 1.05
C CYS A 74 -19.11 4.25 0.94
N PRO A 75 -19.72 3.76 -0.15
CA PRO A 75 -19.68 2.34 -0.44
C PRO A 75 -18.22 1.89 -0.56
N PRO A 76 -17.93 0.58 -0.38
CA PRO A 76 -16.57 0.06 -0.44
C PRO A 76 -15.84 0.54 -1.71
N ASN A 77 -14.55 0.89 -1.56
CA ASN A 77 -13.67 1.36 -2.62
C ASN A 77 -14.07 2.69 -3.29
N ARG A 78 -14.78 3.57 -2.58
CA ARG A 78 -15.09 4.94 -3.06
C ARG A 78 -14.59 6.00 -2.10
N LYS A 79 -14.20 7.15 -2.64
CA LYS A 79 -13.67 8.31 -1.88
C LYS A 79 -14.17 9.64 -2.44
N GLY A 80 -13.83 10.73 -1.77
CA GLY A 80 -14.19 12.10 -2.13
C GLY A 80 -15.33 12.65 -1.30
N GLU A 81 -15.61 13.94 -1.46
CA GLU A 81 -16.72 14.64 -0.78
C GLU A 81 -18.07 13.94 -1.04
N LEU A 82 -18.21 13.34 -2.22
CA LEU A 82 -19.44 12.77 -2.77
C LEU A 82 -19.33 11.26 -3.12
N CYS A 83 -18.23 10.61 -2.73
CA CYS A 83 -17.96 9.20 -3.05
C CYS A 83 -17.99 8.87 -4.56
N ASP A 84 -17.71 9.85 -5.41
CA ASP A 84 -17.72 9.72 -6.87
C ASP A 84 -16.41 9.12 -7.39
N GLU A 85 -15.30 9.31 -6.70
CA GLU A 85 -13.99 8.76 -7.05
C GLU A 85 -13.86 7.28 -6.65
N VAL A 86 -13.23 6.47 -7.51
CA VAL A 86 -12.94 5.05 -7.26
C VAL A 86 -11.52 4.90 -6.72
N CYS A 87 -11.38 4.09 -5.67
CA CYS A 87 -10.09 3.63 -5.16
C CYS A 87 -9.65 2.37 -5.91
N ASP A 88 -8.58 2.49 -6.71
CA ASP A 88 -7.92 1.36 -7.38
C ASP A 88 -6.59 1.03 -6.67
N CYS A 89 -6.70 0.68 -5.38
CA CYS A 89 -5.56 0.48 -4.50
C CYS A 89 -4.93 -0.91 -4.68
N LEU A 90 -3.60 -0.97 -4.71
CA LEU A 90 -2.83 -2.23 -4.85
C LEU A 90 -2.35 -2.76 -3.50
N HIS A 91 -1.81 -3.98 -3.49
CA HIS A 91 -1.17 -4.61 -2.33
C HIS A 91 -2.06 -4.68 -1.08
N SER A 92 -3.36 -4.91 -1.26
CA SER A 92 -4.36 -4.97 -0.17
C SER A 92 -4.45 -3.68 0.66
N ALA A 93 -4.07 -2.54 0.07
CA ALA A 93 -4.26 -1.22 0.68
C ALA A 93 -5.74 -0.92 0.90
N SER A 94 -6.05 -0.20 1.98
CA SER A 94 -7.40 0.23 2.28
C SER A 94 -7.74 1.54 1.56
N CYS A 95 -9.04 1.76 1.33
CA CYS A 95 -9.55 3.01 0.77
C CYS A 95 -10.13 3.87 1.90
N ASP A 96 -9.42 4.93 2.26
CA ASP A 96 -9.94 6.00 3.12
C ASP A 96 -10.78 6.97 2.28
N ARG A 97 -11.91 7.41 2.84
CA ARG A 97 -12.86 8.25 2.11
C ARG A 97 -12.34 9.64 1.76
N TRP A 98 -11.31 10.15 2.43
CA TRP A 98 -10.72 11.46 2.16
C TRP A 98 -9.31 11.32 1.57
N ALA A 99 -8.45 10.54 2.22
CA ALA A 99 -7.06 10.36 1.80
C ALA A 99 -6.93 9.47 0.56
N GLY A 100 -7.94 8.64 0.26
CA GLY A 100 -7.86 7.62 -0.78
C GLY A 100 -7.06 6.41 -0.32
N CYS A 101 -6.18 5.88 -1.17
CA CYS A 101 -5.45 4.66 -0.85
C CYS A 101 -4.50 4.88 0.34
N VAL A 102 -4.73 4.14 1.42
CA VAL A 102 -3.85 4.07 2.58
C VAL A 102 -2.96 2.87 2.43
N CYS A 103 -1.70 3.13 2.08
CA CYS A 103 -0.76 2.08 1.74
C CYS A 103 -0.32 1.26 2.95
N PRO A 104 -0.18 -0.07 2.80
CA PRO A 104 0.47 -0.89 3.80
C PRO A 104 1.95 -0.49 3.93
N PRO A 105 2.60 -0.82 5.06
CA PRO A 105 4.02 -0.62 5.23
C PRO A 105 4.84 -1.24 4.09
N GLY A 106 5.82 -0.50 3.59
CA GLY A 106 6.66 -0.93 2.46
C GLY A 106 6.17 -0.52 1.08
N TRP A 107 5.03 0.18 1.00
CA TRP A 107 4.46 0.70 -0.24
C TRP A 107 4.07 2.18 -0.12
N THR A 108 4.13 2.87 -1.25
CA THR A 108 3.81 4.29 -1.40
C THR A 108 3.24 4.58 -2.79
N GLY A 109 2.85 5.84 -3.03
CA GLY A 109 2.19 6.30 -4.25
C GLY A 109 0.66 6.36 -4.10
N THR A 110 0.00 7.02 -5.05
CA THR A 110 -1.45 7.29 -5.02
C THR A 110 -2.31 6.04 -5.03
N ARG A 111 -1.79 4.92 -5.54
CA ARG A 111 -2.42 3.60 -5.59
C ARG A 111 -1.63 2.54 -4.83
N CYS A 112 -0.61 2.93 -4.08
CA CYS A 112 0.32 2.01 -3.41
C CYS A 112 1.08 1.12 -4.40
N GLN A 113 1.37 1.64 -5.59
CA GLN A 113 2.03 0.92 -6.68
C GLN A 113 3.56 0.88 -6.54
N THR A 114 4.14 1.75 -5.73
CA THR A 114 5.59 1.93 -5.63
C THR A 114 6.07 1.32 -4.32
N GLN A 115 6.99 0.36 -4.40
CA GLN A 115 7.65 -0.17 -3.21
C GLN A 115 8.54 0.93 -2.60
N CYS A 116 8.76 0.90 -1.29
CA CYS A 116 9.68 1.85 -0.67
C CYS A 116 11.07 1.79 -1.31
N PRO A 117 11.70 2.95 -1.58
CA PRO A 117 13.04 3.00 -2.12
C PRO A 117 14.04 2.38 -1.14
N GLU A 118 15.14 1.85 -1.68
CA GLU A 118 16.19 1.25 -0.85
C GLU A 118 16.68 2.21 0.24
N GLY A 119 16.90 1.67 1.43
CA GLY A 119 17.27 2.45 2.60
C GLY A 119 16.10 3.08 3.37
N THR A 120 14.85 2.89 2.92
CA THR A 120 13.66 3.35 3.65
C THR A 120 12.64 2.24 3.90
N TYR A 121 11.81 2.42 4.93
CA TYR A 121 10.81 1.43 5.32
C TYR A 121 9.61 2.03 6.06
N GLY A 122 8.60 1.19 6.29
CA GLY A 122 7.42 1.50 7.08
C GLY A 122 6.31 2.17 6.28
N LYS A 123 5.33 2.74 6.99
CA LYS A 123 4.19 3.44 6.38
C LYS A 123 4.68 4.71 5.67
N GLY A 124 4.36 4.84 4.39
CA GLY A 124 4.79 5.98 3.57
C GLY A 124 6.31 6.09 3.43
N CYS A 125 7.06 5.03 3.71
CA CYS A 125 8.53 5.01 3.64
C CYS A 125 9.22 6.08 4.50
N ALA A 126 8.57 6.48 5.60
CA ALA A 126 9.00 7.60 6.43
C ALA A 126 10.19 7.27 7.36
N LYS A 127 10.59 6.00 7.47
CA LYS A 127 11.70 5.56 8.33
C LYS A 127 12.91 5.20 7.50
N THR A 128 14.11 5.48 8.02
CA THR A 128 15.38 5.16 7.39
C THR A 128 15.99 3.90 8.00
N CYS A 129 16.56 3.03 7.17
CA CYS A 129 17.17 1.79 7.61
C CYS A 129 18.51 2.03 8.32
N GLY A 130 18.70 1.37 9.47
CA GLY A 130 19.92 1.45 10.29
C GLY A 130 20.94 0.34 10.01
N CYS A 131 20.83 -0.36 8.88
CA CYS A 131 21.68 -1.50 8.56
C CYS A 131 23.09 -1.06 8.15
N GLN A 132 24.10 -1.80 8.62
CA GLN A 132 25.51 -1.53 8.37
C GLN A 132 26.11 -2.49 7.36
N ASN A 133 27.35 -2.24 6.93
CA ASN A 133 28.16 -3.17 6.14
C ASN A 133 27.51 -3.61 4.80
N GLY A 134 26.82 -2.66 4.14
CA GLY A 134 26.18 -2.89 2.85
C GLY A 134 24.93 -3.79 2.92
N ALA A 135 24.40 -4.03 4.12
CA ALA A 135 23.17 -4.80 4.31
C ALA A 135 21.95 -4.02 3.82
N SER A 136 21.01 -4.73 3.19
CA SER A 136 19.70 -4.18 2.84
C SER A 136 18.71 -4.33 3.99
N CYS A 137 17.57 -3.66 3.90
CA CYS A 137 16.49 -3.75 4.89
C CYS A 137 15.17 -4.11 4.22
N SER A 138 14.32 -4.80 4.98
CA SER A 138 12.94 -5.04 4.60
C SER A 138 12.16 -3.72 4.55
N PRO A 139 11.44 -3.42 3.46
CA PRO A 139 10.71 -2.16 3.31
C PRO A 139 9.47 -2.08 4.22
N SER A 140 8.96 -3.21 4.73
CA SER A 140 7.77 -3.22 5.58
C SER A 140 8.10 -2.88 7.05
N ASP A 141 9.14 -3.50 7.60
CA ASP A 141 9.46 -3.48 9.04
C ASP A 141 10.88 -2.99 9.36
N GLY A 142 11.73 -2.79 8.34
CA GLY A 142 13.10 -2.27 8.50
C GLY A 142 14.11 -3.32 8.96
N ARG A 143 13.74 -4.61 9.02
CA ARG A 143 14.65 -5.67 9.43
C ARG A 143 15.80 -5.82 8.45
N CYS A 144 17.03 -5.83 8.96
CA CYS A 144 18.22 -5.96 8.13
C CYS A 144 18.40 -7.38 7.58
N ASN A 145 18.82 -7.47 6.33
CA ASN A 145 19.30 -8.68 5.67
C ASN A 145 20.81 -8.56 5.48
N CYS A 146 21.57 -9.18 6.38
CA CYS A 146 23.03 -9.02 6.42
C CYS A 146 23.73 -9.64 5.22
N THR A 147 24.79 -8.95 4.79
CA THR A 147 25.78 -9.46 3.84
C THR A 147 26.58 -10.61 4.46
N ALA A 148 27.28 -11.38 3.61
CA ALA A 148 28.10 -12.49 4.07
C ALA A 148 29.18 -12.01 5.06
N GLY A 149 29.37 -12.76 6.15
CA GLY A 149 30.34 -12.41 7.18
C GLY A 149 29.86 -11.42 8.23
N TRP A 150 28.62 -10.93 8.15
CA TRP A 150 28.03 -10.02 9.12
C TRP A 150 26.76 -10.62 9.76
N TYR A 151 26.53 -10.28 11.02
CA TYR A 151 25.38 -10.71 11.81
C TYR A 151 24.96 -9.63 12.83
N GLY A 152 23.86 -9.87 13.53
CA GLY A 152 23.24 -8.91 14.46
C GLY A 152 21.99 -8.27 13.87
N SER A 153 21.26 -7.50 14.66
CA SER A 153 20.03 -6.83 14.20
C SER A 153 20.31 -5.75 13.17
N ASN A 154 21.47 -5.09 13.26
CA ASN A 154 21.90 -4.01 12.37
C ASN A 154 23.05 -4.43 11.45
N CYS A 155 23.42 -5.72 11.45
CA CYS A 155 24.54 -6.27 10.66
C CYS A 155 25.90 -5.62 10.97
N ASP A 156 26.10 -5.21 12.22
CA ASP A 156 27.28 -4.53 12.75
C ASP A 156 28.33 -5.49 13.34
N GLY A 157 27.94 -6.74 13.65
CA GLY A 157 28.85 -7.76 14.16
C GLY A 157 29.47 -8.60 13.04
N ALA A 158 30.79 -8.77 13.03
CA ALA A 158 31.46 -9.73 12.12
C ALA A 158 31.31 -11.16 12.65
N CYS A 159 31.14 -12.17 11.77
CA CYS A 159 30.93 -13.56 12.20
C CYS A 159 31.96 -14.03 13.26
N PRO A 160 31.51 -14.85 14.24
CA PRO A 160 32.41 -15.34 15.28
C PRO A 160 33.54 -16.16 14.68
N LYS A 161 34.70 -16.20 15.33
CA LYS A 161 35.98 -16.73 14.82
C LYS A 161 35.94 -18.13 14.17
N SER A 162 34.95 -18.97 14.52
CA SER A 162 34.78 -20.32 13.99
C SER A 162 33.79 -20.43 12.82
N ARG A 163 33.19 -19.32 12.39
CA ARG A 163 32.11 -19.31 11.41
C ARG A 163 32.29 -18.21 10.37
N TYR A 164 31.72 -18.45 9.19
CA TYR A 164 31.79 -17.49 8.09
C TYR A 164 30.54 -17.51 7.19
N GLY A 165 30.51 -16.54 6.28
CA GLY A 165 29.54 -16.36 5.21
C GLY A 165 28.14 -15.99 5.65
N TRP A 166 27.12 -16.31 4.84
CA TRP A 166 25.78 -15.79 5.04
C TRP A 166 25.16 -16.33 6.33
N ARG A 167 24.71 -15.41 7.20
CA ARG A 167 24.22 -15.70 8.56
C ARG A 167 25.21 -16.51 9.41
N CYS A 168 26.50 -16.46 9.12
CA CYS A 168 27.55 -17.20 9.83
C CYS A 168 27.26 -18.72 9.92
N ARG A 169 26.62 -19.29 8.89
CA ARG A 169 26.19 -20.70 8.93
C ARG A 169 27.33 -21.67 8.63
N GLN A 170 28.34 -21.23 7.90
CA GLN A 170 29.48 -22.08 7.55
C GLN A 170 30.49 -22.12 8.70
N VAL A 171 31.20 -23.24 8.83
CA VAL A 171 32.19 -23.48 9.89
C VAL A 171 33.58 -23.46 9.27
N CYS A 172 34.50 -22.75 9.90
CA CYS A 172 35.89 -22.64 9.46
C CYS A 172 36.64 -23.96 9.64
N SER A 173 37.47 -24.32 8.67
CA SER A 173 38.32 -25.53 8.69
C SER A 173 39.79 -25.24 9.02
N CYS A 174 40.11 -24.00 9.38
CA CYS A 174 41.47 -23.56 9.69
C CYS A 174 42.01 -24.27 10.95
N LYS A 175 43.25 -24.77 10.87
CA LYS A 175 43.97 -25.42 11.97
C LYS A 175 45.08 -24.53 12.54
N ASN A 176 45.78 -25.04 13.56
CA ASN A 176 46.99 -24.43 14.12
C ASN A 176 46.84 -22.95 14.51
N ASN A 177 45.70 -22.61 15.13
CA ASN A 177 45.38 -21.25 15.60
C ASN A 177 45.38 -20.19 14.47
N ALA A 178 45.19 -20.61 13.22
CA ALA A 178 45.06 -19.70 12.09
C ALA A 178 43.77 -18.87 12.15
N THR A 179 43.84 -17.65 11.62
CA THR A 179 42.70 -16.73 11.63
C THR A 179 41.80 -17.01 10.44
N CYS A 180 40.53 -17.29 10.69
CA CYS A 180 39.53 -17.49 9.65
C CYS A 180 38.90 -16.16 9.23
N HIS A 181 38.83 -15.92 7.92
CA HIS A 181 38.19 -14.75 7.37
C HIS A 181 36.66 -14.91 7.42
N HIS A 182 35.99 -13.96 8.07
CA HIS A 182 34.58 -14.05 8.42
C HIS A 182 33.63 -14.06 7.20
N VAL A 183 34.05 -13.54 6.04
CA VAL A 183 33.20 -13.46 4.84
C VAL A 183 33.22 -14.76 4.03
N ASP A 184 34.40 -15.32 3.76
CA ASP A 184 34.62 -16.39 2.78
C ASP A 184 35.27 -17.66 3.37
N GLY A 185 35.68 -17.61 4.64
CA GLY A 185 36.26 -18.76 5.34
C GLY A 185 37.74 -19.03 5.02
N SER A 186 38.41 -18.13 4.30
CA SER A 186 39.84 -18.27 3.99
C SER A 186 40.70 -18.22 5.27
N CYS A 187 41.80 -18.98 5.28
CA CYS A 187 42.67 -19.10 6.46
C CYS A 187 43.94 -18.28 6.30
N ALA A 188 44.18 -17.35 7.22
CA ALA A 188 45.46 -16.67 7.37
C ALA A 188 46.34 -17.49 8.33
N CYS A 189 47.30 -18.23 7.76
CA CYS A 189 48.19 -19.12 8.50
C CYS A 189 49.25 -18.36 9.29
N VAL A 190 49.61 -18.92 10.46
CA VAL A 190 50.76 -18.47 11.24
C VAL A 190 51.96 -19.34 10.86
N PRO A 191 53.14 -18.78 10.53
CA PRO A 191 54.33 -19.57 10.21
C PRO A 191 54.69 -20.57 11.33
N PRO A 192 55.19 -21.79 11.01
CA PRO A 192 55.59 -22.30 9.70
C PRO A 192 54.46 -22.97 8.90
N TRP A 193 53.21 -22.88 9.34
CA TRP A 193 52.07 -23.56 8.74
C TRP A 193 51.65 -22.93 7.40
N GLY A 194 51.22 -23.75 6.45
CA GLY A 194 50.82 -23.32 5.11
C GLY A 194 49.67 -24.16 4.54
N GLY A 195 49.29 -23.90 3.29
CA GLY A 195 48.17 -24.59 2.64
C GLY A 195 46.80 -23.95 2.93
N ARG A 196 45.73 -24.55 2.41
CA ARG A 196 44.36 -23.98 2.47
C ARG A 196 43.81 -23.95 3.90
N ASN A 197 44.16 -24.95 4.72
CA ASN A 197 43.64 -25.11 6.08
C ASN A 197 44.71 -24.90 7.16
N CYS A 198 45.93 -24.51 6.80
CA CYS A 198 47.05 -24.30 7.73
C CYS A 198 47.40 -25.54 8.56
N ASP A 199 47.41 -26.71 7.94
CA ASP A 199 47.66 -28.01 8.56
C ASP A 199 49.10 -28.52 8.40
#